data_AF-A0A252DBG8-F1
#
_entry.id   AF-A0A252DBG8-F1
#
_cell.length_a   1.000
_cell.length_b   1.000
_cell.length_c   1.000
_cell.angle_alpha   90.00
_cell.angle_beta   90.00
_cell.angle_gamma   90.00
#
_symmetry.space_group_name_H-M   'P 1'
#
loop_
_entity.id
_entity.type
_entity.pdbx_description
1 polymer ?
#
loop_
_entity_poly.entity_id
_entity_poly.type
_entity_poly.pdbx_seq_one_letter_code
_entity_poly.pdbx_strand_id
1 'polypeptide(L)' 'MTRTFIDSGVLIAAARANTIRSLAALEILNDGDRFFTSSAFIQLETLPNTFHFNNEMIQICW' A
#
# COMPACT_ATOMS: atom_id res chain seq x y z
N MET A 1 16.78 -15.32 3.21
CA MET A 1 15.33 -15.30 2.94
C MET A 1 14.58 -15.04 4.23
N THR A 2 14.06 -13.82 4.37
CA THR A 2 13.44 -13.31 5.61
C THR A 2 11.95 -13.09 5.38
N ARG A 3 11.10 -13.78 6.15
CA ARG A 3 9.64 -13.55 6.11
C ARG A 3 9.32 -12.24 6.84
N THR A 4 8.73 -11.29 6.14
CA THR A 4 8.41 -9.96 6.67
C THR A 4 6.91 -9.72 6.59
N PHE A 5 6.29 -9.38 7.72
CA PHE A 5 4.90 -8.90 7.71
C PHE A 5 4.89 -7.46 7.18
N ILE A 6 4.06 -7.18 6.17
CA ILE A 6 3.98 -5.87 5.54
C ILE A 6 2.76 -5.08 6.01
N ASP A 7 3.00 -3.82 6.35
CA ASP A 7 1.99 -2.86 6.80
C ASP A 7 1.41 -2.04 5.63
N SER A 8 0.15 -1.60 5.77
CA SER A 8 -0.55 -0.81 4.76
C SER A 8 0.14 0.52 4.50
N GLY A 9 0.77 1.13 5.51
CA GLY A 9 1.50 2.39 5.39
C GLY A 9 2.70 2.30 4.44
N VAL A 10 3.34 1.14 4.34
CA VAL A 10 4.43 0.90 3.37
C VAL A 10 3.85 0.83 1.95
N LEU A 11 2.77 0.07 1.76
CA LEU A 11 2.10 -0.09 0.46
C LEU A 11 1.54 1.25 -0.04
N ILE A 12 0.87 2.01 0.82
CA ILE A 12 0.31 3.32 0.51
C ILE A 12 1.42 4.32 0.19
N ALA A 13 2.52 4.31 0.94
CA ALA A 13 3.66 5.19 0.67
C ALA A 13 4.30 4.88 -0.69
N ALA A 14 4.49 3.60 -1.02
CA ALA A 14 5.02 3.18 -2.32
C ALA A 14 4.09 3.60 -3.46
N ALA A 15 2.78 3.36 -3.34
CA ALA A 15 1.79 3.68 -4.37
C ALA A 15 1.67 5.17 -4.69
N ARG A 16 1.92 6.07 -3.72
CA ARG A 16 1.80 7.52 -3.91
C ARG A 16 2.94 8.15 -4.73
N ALA A 17 4.08 7.47 -4.90
CA ALA A 17 5.20 7.82 -5.78
C ALA A 17 5.74 9.27 -5.75
N ASN A 18 5.42 10.09 -4.74
CA ASN A 18 5.65 11.53 -4.77
C ASN A 18 6.43 12.08 -3.56
N THR A 19 6.97 11.21 -2.70
CA THR A 19 7.71 11.62 -1.49
C THR A 19 8.96 10.77 -1.25
N ILE A 20 9.90 11.29 -0.46
CA ILE A 20 11.07 10.53 0.04
C ILE A 20 10.63 9.23 0.74
N ARG A 21 9.51 9.27 1.45
CA ARG A 21 8.92 8.08 2.08
C ARG A 21 8.51 7.01 1.07
N SER A 22 8.10 7.41 -0.14
CA SER A 22 7.78 6.49 -1.23
C SER A 22 9.01 5.75 -1.74
N LEU A 23 10.14 6.46 -1.89
CA LEU A 23 11.41 5.85 -2.30
C LEU A 23 11.89 4.79 -1.29
N ALA A 24 11.86 5.12 0.00
CA ALA A 24 12.21 4.17 1.05
C ALA A 24 11.27 2.95 1.08
N ALA A 25 9.97 3.15 0.84
CA ALA A 25 9.02 2.05 0.75
C ALA A 25 9.30 1.15 -0.48
N LEU A 26 9.64 1.74 -1.62
CA LEU A 26 10.03 1.01 -2.83
C LEU A 26 11.33 0.22 -2.64
N GLU A 27 12.32 0.78 -1.93
CA GLU A 27 13.56 0.08 -1.60
C GLU A 27 13.29 -1.19 -0.78
N ILE A 28 12.40 -1.10 0.22
CA ILE A 28 11.97 -2.26 1.00
C ILE A 28 11.28 -3.29 0.10
N LEU A 29 10.34 -2.85 -0.75
CA LEU A 29 9.56 -3.74 -1.63
C LEU A 29 10.42 -4.42 -2.71
N ASN A 30 11.53 -3.80 -3.10
CA ASN A 30 12.47 -4.33 -4.10
C ASN A 30 13.56 -5.23 -3.49
N ASP A 31 13.59 -5.43 -2.17
CA ASP A 31 14.54 -6.31 -1.51
C ASP A 31 14.23 -7.78 -1.83
N GLY A 32 15.06 -8.37 -2.69
CA GLY A 32 14.92 -9.75 -3.16
C GLY A 32 15.18 -10.83 -2.10
N ASP A 33 15.71 -10.50 -0.92
CA ASP A 33 15.86 -11.47 0.17
C ASP A 33 14.61 -11.56 1.06
N ARG A 34 13.57 -10.77 0.77
CA ARG A 34 12.33 -10.73 1.55
C ARG A 34 11.20 -11.53 0.92
N PHE A 35 10.47 -12.24 1.76
CA PHE A 35 9.17 -12.80 1.42
C PHE A 35 8.09 -12.09 2.23
N PHE A 36 7.20 -11.35 1.55
CA PHE A 36 6.17 -10.57 2.21
C PHE A 36 4.93 -11.39 2.55
N THR A 37 4.36 -11.14 3.72
CA THR A 37 3.07 -11.68 4.15
C THR A 37 2.23 -10.55 4.73
N SER A 38 0.91 -10.65 4.63
CA SER A 38 -0.02 -9.67 5.22
C SER A 38 -1.25 -10.38 5.79
N SER A 39 -2.13 -9.62 6.43
CA SER A 39 -3.46 -10.07 6.83
C SER A 39 -4.54 -9.48 5.91
N ALA A 40 -5.75 -10.04 5.97
CA ALA A 40 -6.91 -9.49 5.25
C ALA A 40 -7.25 -8.05 5.69
N PHE A 41 -6.88 -7.64 6.91
CA PHE A 41 -7.10 -6.26 7.40
C PHE A 41 -6.24 -5.24 6.67
N ILE A 42 -4.99 -5.60 6.34
CA ILE A 42 -4.11 -4.74 5.54
C ILE A 42 -4.71 -4.47 4.17
N GLN A 43 -5.37 -5.47 3.57
CA GLN A 43 -6.07 -5.29 2.30
C GLN A 43 -7.17 -4.22 2.43
N LEU A 44 -7.99 -4.27 3.48
CA LEU A 44 -9.05 -3.28 3.74
C LEU A 44 -8.49 -1.86 3.94
N GLU A 45 -7.34 -1.72 4.59
CA GLU A 45 -6.68 -0.42 4.80
C GLU A 45 -6.07 0.17 3.51
N THR A 46 -5.70 -0.70 2.56
CA THR A 46 -5.17 -0.26 1.26
C THR A 46 -6.26 0.10 0.26
N LEU A 47 -7.50 -0.35 0.48
CA LEU A 47 -8.61 0.04 -0.38
C LEU A 47 -8.80 1.56 -0.32
N PRO A 48 -8.99 2.22 -1.47
CA PRO A 48 -9.32 3.63 -1.46
C PRO A 48 -10.63 3.82 -0.70
N ASN A 49 -10.60 4.67 0.33
CA ASN A 49 -11.84 5.16 0.91
C ASN A 49 -12.67 5.77 -0.20
N THR A 50 -13.96 5.42 -0.26
CA THR A 50 -14.90 5.98 -1.21
C THR A 50 -14.79 7.50 -1.13
N PHE A 51 -14.28 8.14 -2.19
CA PHE A 51 -14.23 9.60 -2.22
C PHE A 51 -15.67 10.09 -2.35
N HIS A 52 -16.16 10.77 -1.31
CA HIS A 52 -17.44 11.47 -1.36
C HIS A 52 -17.20 12.81 -2.08
N PHE A 53 -17.12 12.79 -3.40
CA PHE A 53 -17.06 14.00 -4.23
C PHE A 53 -18.45 14.20 -4.85
N ASN A 54 -19.15 15.28 -4.48
CA ASN A 54 -20.44 15.65 -5.08
C ASN A 54 -21.60 14.62 -5.00
N ASN A 55 -21.65 13.78 -3.96
CA ASN A 55 -22.76 12.84 -3.73
C ASN A 55 -22.85 11.67 -4.72
N GLU A 56 -21.77 11.39 -5.47
CA GLU A 56 -21.65 10.21 -6.32
C GLU A 56 -20.55 9.28 -5.78
N MET A 57 -20.85 7.99 -5.63
CA MET A 57 -19.83 7.00 -5.26
C MET A 57 -18.94 6.73 -6.47
N ILE A 58 -17.73 7.30 -6.48
CA ILE A 58 -16.71 6.93 -7.45
C ILE A 58 -16.03 5.66 -6.95
N GLN A 59 -16.37 4.51 -7.56
CA GLN A 59 -15.56 3.30 -7.45
C GLN A 59 -14.24 3.56 -8.17
N ILE A 60 -13.16 3.71 -7.40
CA ILE A 60 -11.81 3.61 -7.98
C ILE A 60 -11.58 2.11 -8.19
N CYS A 61 -11.88 1.63 -9.41
CA CYS A 61 -11.51 0.28 -9.81
C CYS A 61 -9.98 0.16 -9.83
N TRP A 62 -9.49 -0.90 -9.20
CA TRP A 62 -8.11 -1.37 -9.29
C TRP A 62 -7.84 -1.99 -10.65
#